data_AF-A0A1X7SJD4-F1
#
_entry.id   AF-A0A1X7SJD4-F1
#
_cell.length_a   1.000
_cell.length_b   1.000
_cell.length_c   1.000
_cell.angle_alpha   90.00
_cell.angle_beta   90.00
_cell.angle_gamma   90.00
#
_symmetry.space_group_name_H-M   'P 1'
#
loop_
_entity.id
_entity.type
_entity.pdbx_description
1 polymer ?
#
loop_
_entity_poly.entity_id
_entity_poly.type
_entity_poly.pdbx_seq_one_letter_code
_entity_poly.pdbx_strand_id
1 'polypeptide(L)'
;MVFDDGDMKQVDATLNGVFATNPISMHLLPIRMKIIVILLSFLTSSIFCHEWAQISGGLTCITGSVNHVWGTTAQDHIYRCSQPCNGNWVRIDGGLRQVDVNDYEVWGVTSSNH
;
A
#
# COMPACT_ATOMS: atom_id res chain seq x y z
N MET A 1 -1.88 -7.72 -7.38
CA MET A 1 -2.47 -7.79 -6.03
C MET A 1 -3.27 -9.08 -5.99
N VAL A 2 -2.90 -10.02 -5.12
CA VAL A 2 -3.68 -11.24 -4.88
C VAL A 2 -4.11 -11.19 -3.43
N PHE A 3 -5.40 -11.39 -3.19
CA PHE A 3 -6.07 -11.22 -1.90
C PHE A 3 -6.35 -12.62 -1.34
N ASP A 4 -5.93 -12.91 -0.11
CA ASP A 4 -6.18 -14.20 0.55
C ASP A 4 -6.76 -14.00 1.96
N ASP A 5 -7.55 -14.97 2.40
CA ASP A 5 -8.80 -14.80 3.15
C ASP A 5 -8.66 -14.79 4.69
N GLY A 6 -7.81 -13.93 5.24
CA GLY A 6 -7.78 -13.80 6.72
C GLY A 6 -6.66 -12.98 7.36
N ASP A 7 -5.63 -12.61 6.63
CA ASP A 7 -4.59 -11.69 7.09
C ASP A 7 -4.21 -10.78 5.91
N MET A 8 -4.36 -9.46 6.06
CA MET A 8 -3.88 -8.50 5.07
C MET A 8 -2.35 -8.60 5.00
N LYS A 9 -1.83 -9.33 4.01
CA LYS A 9 -0.40 -9.37 3.69
C LYS A 9 -0.23 -8.93 2.25
N GLN A 10 0.31 -7.73 2.05
CA GLN A 10 0.88 -7.39 0.75
C GLN A 10 2.10 -8.28 0.57
N VAL A 11 2.06 -9.14 -0.46
CA VAL A 11 3.30 -9.71 -0.99
C VAL A 11 3.97 -8.57 -1.75
N ASP A 12 5.00 -7.99 -1.16
CA ASP A 12 5.80 -6.97 -1.80
C ASP A 12 6.34 -7.57 -3.11
N ALA A 13 5.96 -6.97 -4.24
CA ALA A 13 6.74 -7.11 -5.46
C ALA A 13 8.00 -6.28 -5.22
N THR A 14 8.86 -6.75 -4.30
CA THR A 14 10.09 -6.06 -3.94
C THR A 14 10.85 -5.86 -5.23
N LEU A 15 11.12 -4.58 -5.48
CA LEU A 15 11.80 -4.01 -6.60
C LEU A 15 13.22 -4.56 -6.72
N ASN A 16 13.39 -5.77 -7.26
CA ASN A 16 14.65 -6.12 -7.93
C ASN A 16 14.79 -5.39 -9.29
N GLY A 17 13.98 -4.36 -9.56
CA GLY A 17 13.83 -3.76 -10.89
C GLY A 17 14.23 -2.30 -11.07
N VAL A 18 14.46 -1.46 -10.03
CA VAL A 18 14.52 0.01 -10.24
C VAL A 18 15.76 0.74 -9.71
N PHE A 19 16.71 0.09 -9.04
CA PHE A 19 17.99 0.73 -8.72
C PHE A 19 19.14 0.20 -9.56
N ALA A 20 19.14 0.53 -10.86
CA ALA A 20 20.39 0.67 -11.60
C ALA A 20 21.07 1.98 -11.16
N THR A 21 21.48 2.07 -9.89
CA THR A 21 22.42 3.12 -9.50
C THR A 21 23.75 2.79 -10.18
N ASN A 22 24.16 3.67 -11.09
CA ASN A 22 25.42 3.59 -11.84
C ASN A 22 26.52 2.92 -11.01
N PRO A 23 27.14 1.82 -11.49
CA PRO A 23 28.20 1.17 -10.74
C PRO A 23 29.42 2.10 -10.77
N ILE A 24 29.56 2.92 -9.73
CA ILE A 24 30.81 3.64 -9.47
C ILE A 24 31.86 2.53 -9.35
N SER A 25 32.88 2.54 -10.22
CA SER A 25 33.88 1.47 -10.31
C SER A 25 34.56 1.26 -8.96
N MET A 26 34.07 0.28 -8.19
CA MET A 26 34.49 -0.01 -6.82
C MET A 26 35.96 -0.40 -6.71
N HIS A 27 36.61 -0.75 -7.83
CA HIS A 27 38.00 -1.18 -7.81
C HIS A 27 38.96 -0.05 -7.43
N LEU A 28 38.65 1.20 -7.78
CA LEU A 28 39.56 2.35 -7.68
C LEU A 28 39.52 3.10 -6.33
N LEU A 29 38.56 2.78 -5.46
CA LEU A 29 38.43 3.47 -4.17
C LEU A 29 39.42 2.92 -3.12
N PRO A 30 40.02 3.76 -2.26
CA PRO A 30 40.84 3.27 -1.16
C PRO A 30 39.99 2.50 -0.15
N ILE A 31 40.58 1.48 0.50
CA ILE A 31 39.88 0.54 1.40
C ILE A 31 39.10 1.28 2.51
N ARG A 32 39.66 2.39 3.02
CA ARG A 32 39.00 3.24 4.03
C ARG A 32 37.71 3.92 3.52
N MET A 33 37.57 4.17 2.22
CA MET A 33 36.34 4.71 1.60
C MET A 33 35.34 3.61 1.24
N LYS A 34 35.82 2.42 0.84
CA LYS A 34 34.97 1.24 0.54
C LYS A 34 34.14 0.84 1.76
N ILE A 35 34.74 0.86 2.94
CA ILE A 35 34.04 0.57 4.22
C ILE A 35 32.95 1.61 4.50
N ILE A 36 33.21 2.90 4.27
CA ILE A 36 32.22 3.97 4.47
C ILE A 36 31.05 3.83 3.50
N VAL A 37 31.31 3.49 2.23
CA VAL A 37 30.24 3.28 1.23
C VAL A 37 29.38 2.05 1.57
N ILE A 38 29.99 0.95 2.04
CA ILE A 38 29.26 -0.25 2.48
C ILE A 38 28.44 0.01 3.74
N LEU A 39 28.97 0.79 4.70
CA LEU A 39 28.23 1.15 5.91
C LEU A 39 27.06 2.09 5.60
N LEU A 40 27.27 3.09 4.73
CA LEU A 40 26.21 4.00 4.30
C LEU A 40 25.11 3.28 3.51
N SER A 41 25.46 2.30 2.66
CA SER A 41 24.44 1.50 1.95
C SER A 41 23.66 0.56 2.88
N PHE A 42 24.31 -0.02 3.90
CA PHE A 42 23.62 -0.81 4.94
C PHE A 42 22.71 0.06 5.83
N LEU A 43 23.14 1.28 6.16
CA LEU A 43 22.37 2.25 6.94
C LEU A 43 21.13 2.73 6.17
N THR A 44 21.22 2.98 4.87
CA THR A 44 20.04 3.38 4.05
C THR A 44 19.02 2.26 3.90
N SER A 45 19.47 1.00 3.83
CA SER A 45 18.58 -0.16 3.74
C SER A 45 17.74 -0.38 5.01
N SER A 46 18.15 0.21 6.14
CA SER A 46 17.48 0.06 7.44
C SER A 46 16.33 1.06 7.67
N ILE A 47 16.12 2.05 6.78
CA ILE A 47 15.20 3.19 7.03
C ILE A 47 13.83 3.05 6.34
N PHE A 48 13.61 2.05 5.49
CA PHE A 48 12.32 1.82 4.86
C PHE A 48 11.75 0.44 5.22
N CYS A 49 11.54 0.18 6.51
CA CYS A 49 10.56 -0.82 6.90
C CYS A 49 9.22 -0.11 7.00
N HIS A 50 8.36 -0.25 5.98
CA HIS A 50 7.01 0.28 6.02
C HIS A 50 6.21 -0.59 7.00
N GLU A 51 6.06 -0.12 8.24
CA GLU A 51 5.29 -0.85 9.24
C GLU A 51 3.80 -0.76 8.93
N TRP A 52 3.11 -1.89 9.00
CA TRP A 52 1.66 -1.92 8.90
C TRP A 52 1.04 -1.19 10.09
N ALA A 53 0.35 -0.10 9.82
CA ALA A 53 -0.46 0.60 10.81
C ALA A 53 -1.92 0.18 10.70
N GLN A 54 -2.49 -0.33 11.78
CA GLN A 54 -3.91 -0.67 11.82
C GLN A 54 -4.76 0.61 11.85
N ILE A 55 -5.68 0.74 10.89
CA ILE A 55 -6.69 1.79 10.87
C ILE A 55 -8.03 1.17 11.28
N SER A 56 -8.64 1.70 12.33
CA SER A 56 -9.96 1.25 12.78
C SER A 56 -11.02 1.56 11.69
N GLY A 57 -11.92 0.61 11.43
CA GLY A 57 -12.97 0.80 10.41
C GLY A 57 -13.88 -0.42 10.19
N GLY A 58 -13.43 -1.63 10.51
CA GLY A 58 -14.25 -2.84 10.38
C GLY A 58 -14.64 -3.19 8.94
N LEU A 59 -13.76 -2.86 7.99
CA LEU A 59 -13.98 -3.07 6.56
C LEU A 59 -13.67 -4.51 6.17
N THR A 60 -14.48 -5.08 5.28
CA THR A 60 -14.29 -6.42 4.70
C THR A 60 -13.66 -6.36 3.31
N CYS A 61 -13.81 -5.24 2.60
CA CYS A 61 -13.11 -4.98 1.34
C CYS A 61 -12.56 -3.55 1.34
N ILE A 62 -11.42 -3.36 0.69
CA ILE A 62 -10.74 -2.07 0.60
C ILE A 62 -10.08 -1.91 -0.77
N THR A 63 -10.13 -0.70 -1.31
CA THR A 63 -9.51 -0.32 -2.58
C THR A 63 -8.98 1.12 -2.47
N GLY A 64 -7.92 1.44 -3.21
CA GLY A 64 -7.22 2.72 -3.12
C GLY A 64 -7.02 3.37 -4.48
N SER A 65 -7.20 4.69 -4.54
CA SER A 65 -6.82 5.58 -5.64
C SER A 65 -5.67 6.49 -5.19
N VAL A 66 -5.26 7.45 -6.02
CA VAL A 66 -4.22 8.44 -5.66
C VAL A 66 -4.63 9.34 -4.49
N ASN A 67 -5.93 9.61 -4.32
CA ASN A 67 -6.43 10.60 -3.36
C ASN A 67 -7.29 10.00 -2.25
N HIS A 68 -7.86 8.83 -2.47
CA HIS A 68 -8.89 8.26 -1.60
C HIS A 68 -8.73 6.76 -1.44
N VAL A 69 -9.04 6.30 -0.23
CA VAL A 69 -9.28 4.89 0.10
C VAL A 69 -10.78 4.69 0.24
N TRP A 70 -11.29 3.62 -0.35
CA TRP A 70 -12.67 3.20 -0.26
C TRP A 70 -12.76 1.81 0.33
N GLY A 71 -13.86 1.51 0.99
CA GLY A 71 -14.11 0.17 1.48
C GLY A 71 -15.56 -0.06 1.85
N THR A 72 -15.88 -1.33 2.03
CA THR A 72 -17.22 -1.81 2.42
C THR A 72 -17.15 -2.60 3.71
N THR A 73 -18.23 -2.63 4.48
CA THR A 73 -18.35 -3.50 5.67
C THR A 73 -19.17 -4.76 5.36
N ALA A 74 -19.21 -5.71 6.31
CA ALA A 74 -20.02 -6.92 6.19
C ALA A 74 -21.54 -6.65 6.04
N GLN A 75 -22.00 -5.46 6.44
CA GLN A 75 -23.38 -4.98 6.30
C GLN A 75 -23.60 -4.19 5.00
N ASP A 76 -22.68 -4.33 4.04
CA ASP A 76 -22.66 -3.63 2.75
C ASP A 76 -22.57 -2.09 2.86
N HIS A 77 -22.19 -1.52 4.02
CA HIS A 77 -22.02 -0.07 4.18
C HIS A 77 -20.76 0.42 3.46
N ILE A 78 -20.85 1.56 2.77
CA ILE A 78 -19.76 2.14 1.98
C ILE A 78 -19.08 3.25 2.79
N TYR A 79 -17.75 3.23 2.81
CA TYR A 79 -16.93 4.26 3.46
C TYR A 79 -15.82 4.76 2.53
N ARG A 80 -15.50 6.05 2.67
CA ARG A 80 -14.40 6.72 1.97
C ARG A 80 -13.52 7.48 2.95
N CYS A 81 -12.22 7.48 2.71
CA CYS A 81 -11.25 8.21 3.50
C CYS A 81 -10.25 8.92 2.58
N SER A 82 -9.94 10.19 2.85
CA SER A 82 -8.93 10.92 2.10
C SER A 82 -7.53 10.42 2.48
N GLN A 83 -6.66 10.25 1.49
CA GLN A 83 -5.26 9.91 1.74
C GLN A 83 -4.48 11.16 2.22
N PRO A 84 -3.51 10.99 3.16
CA PRO A 84 -3.28 9.77 3.93
C PRO A 84 -4.45 9.49 4.90
N CYS A 85 -4.97 8.25 4.84
CA CYS A 85 -6.12 7.87 5.64
C CYS A 85 -5.69 7.54 7.07
N ASN A 86 -6.30 8.19 8.05
CA ASN A 86 -6.01 7.98 9.47
C ASN A 86 -7.26 7.56 10.26
N GLY A 87 -8.21 6.89 9.60
CA GLY A 87 -9.47 6.46 10.20
C GLY A 87 -10.60 7.50 10.14
N ASN A 88 -10.37 8.62 9.44
CA ASN A 88 -11.37 9.64 9.12
C ASN A 88 -12.33 9.17 8.01
N TRP A 89 -12.99 8.05 8.26
CA TRP A 89 -13.97 7.46 7.34
C TRP A 89 -15.24 8.31 7.27
N VAL A 90 -15.69 8.56 6.05
CA VAL A 90 -16.96 9.20 5.74
C VAL A 90 -17.88 8.15 5.14
N ARG A 91 -19.04 7.93 5.76
CA ARG A 91 -20.05 7.03 5.23
C ARG A 91 -20.68 7.64 3.99
N ILE A 92 -20.82 6.83 2.94
CA ILE A 92 -21.52 7.19 1.70
C ILE A 92 -22.84 6.42 1.68
N ASP A 93 -23.92 7.11 1.30
CA ASP A 93 -25.24 6.47 1.21
C ASP A 93 -25.29 5.41 0.10
N GLY A 94 -26.10 4.38 0.34
CA GLY A 94 -26.19 3.18 -0.50
C GLY A 94 -25.61 1.96 0.19
N GLY A 95 -25.44 0.89 -0.58
CA GLY A 95 -24.78 -0.32 -0.10
C GLY A 95 -24.10 -1.10 -1.22
N LEU A 96 -22.87 -1.54 -0.98
CA LEU A 96 -22.06 -2.34 -1.90
C LEU A 96 -21.40 -3.47 -1.13
N ARG A 97 -21.33 -4.64 -1.76
CA ARG A 97 -20.58 -5.78 -1.25
C ARG A 97 -19.09 -5.62 -1.51
N GLN A 98 -18.75 -5.20 -2.73
CA GLN A 98 -17.39 -4.95 -3.18
C GLN A 98 -17.33 -3.61 -3.91
N VAL A 99 -16.22 -2.91 -3.76
CA VAL A 99 -15.94 -1.62 -4.40
C VAL A 99 -14.55 -1.65 -5.03
N ASP A 100 -14.44 -1.09 -6.23
CA ASP A 100 -13.19 -0.85 -6.94
C ASP A 100 -13.15 0.60 -7.44
N VAL A 101 -11.96 1.19 -7.51
CA VAL A 101 -11.79 2.62 -7.72
C VAL A 101 -10.63 2.92 -8.67
N ASN A 102 -10.83 3.91 -9.53
CA ASN A 102 -9.75 4.65 -10.19
C ASN A 102 -9.83 6.14 -9.80
N ASP A 103 -8.95 6.98 -10.33
CA ASP A 103 -8.89 8.40 -9.91
C ASP A 103 -10.15 9.22 -10.24
N TYR A 104 -11.01 8.72 -11.12
CA TYR A 104 -12.18 9.45 -11.65
C TYR A 104 -13.52 8.74 -11.38
N GLU A 105 -13.49 7.44 -11.14
CA GLU A 105 -14.67 6.58 -11.12
C GLU A 105 -14.61 5.58 -9.97
N VAL A 106 -15.79 5.26 -9.45
CA VAL A 106 -16.00 4.25 -8.42
C VAL A 106 -17.04 3.29 -8.93
N TRP A 107 -16.70 2.01 -8.95
CA TRP A 107 -17.57 0.94 -9.38
C TRP A 107 -17.75 -0.05 -8.23
N GLY A 108 -18.89 -0.75 -8.23
CA GLY A 108 -19.13 -1.77 -7.21
C GLY A 108 -20.33 -2.62 -7.53
N VAL A 109 -20.42 -3.73 -6.82
CA VAL A 109 -21.51 -4.69 -6.93
C VAL A 109 -22.27 -4.79 -5.62
N THR A 110 -23.59 -4.96 -5.69
CA THR A 110 -24.45 -5.21 -4.54
C THR A 110 -24.60 -6.71 -4.31
N SER A 111 -25.07 -7.09 -3.12
CA SER A 111 -25.40 -8.48 -2.78
C SER A 111 -26.62 -9.04 -3.55
N SER A 112 -27.38 -8.18 -4.24
CA SER A 112 -28.61 -8.55 -4.95
C SER A 112 -28.40 -9.07 -6.38
N ASN A 113 -27.17 -9.05 -6.90
CA ASN A 113 -26.87 -9.44 -8.28
C ASN A 113 -26.18 -10.81 -8.29
N HIS A 114 -26.97 -11.87 -8.49
CA HIS A 114 -26.50 -13.22 -8.81
C HIS A 114 -26.08 -13.34 -10.27
#